data_AF-A0A662FTR2-F1
#
_entry.id   AF-A0A662FTR2-F1
#
_cell.length_a   1.000
_cell.length_b   1.000
_cell.length_c   1.000
_cell.angle_alpha   90.00
_cell.angle_beta   90.00
_cell.angle_gamma   90.00
#
_symmetry.space_group_name_H-M   'P 1'
#
loop_
_entity.id
_entity.type
_entity.pdbx_description
1 polymer ?
#
loop_
_entity_poly.entity_id
_entity_poly.type
_entity_poly.pdbx_seq_one_letter_code
_entity_poly.pdbx_strand_id
1 'polypeptide(L)'
;MRQPKESFKCPECGAHIVPVLNENGEYVCPQCGVVLESSIIDPGVPWRAYTREQELRRATAEKMKRGSDTTPYSVRQQFKIGISRVRASEASLDRYLRELENVCRILRIPSYIKDDAVSFFKKAKTKGLLRGRNYKRFIAAAIYSAVKLHSSYFVDINELGELLSMNPKDILKTHKLLIEKGIIEGSKKEPSKPSNYVTFIIDKLGLTKELSSVLIHILNFADSIGHCVYFQGKRPKSIAAATVYIFSVLLSYKRSQSDVASIVNISSPTLRRIAADIPKKLDIIIEI
;
A
#
# COMPACT_ATOMS: atom_id res chain seq x y z
N MET A 1 -18.86 -32.42 23.92
CA MET A 1 -18.03 -33.61 24.19
C MET A 1 -18.20 -34.57 23.03
N ARG A 2 -17.15 -34.86 22.26
CA ARG A 2 -17.19 -35.91 21.23
C ARG A 2 -17.01 -37.25 21.96
N GLN A 3 -18.04 -38.09 21.99
CA GLN A 3 -17.83 -39.49 22.39
C GLN A 3 -16.99 -40.19 21.31
N PRO A 4 -15.96 -40.97 21.67
CA PRO A 4 -15.20 -41.74 20.70
C PRO A 4 -16.12 -42.83 20.12
N LYS A 5 -16.38 -42.78 18.81
CA LYS A 5 -17.19 -43.76 18.06
C LYS A 5 -16.38 -44.99 17.60
N GLU A 6 -15.27 -45.28 18.25
CA GLU A 6 -14.42 -46.43 17.88
C GLU A 6 -14.68 -47.58 18.85
N SER A 7 -15.18 -48.69 18.32
CA SER A 7 -15.40 -49.93 19.07
C SER A 7 -14.06 -50.53 19.49
N PHE A 8 -13.81 -50.63 20.80
CA PHE A 8 -12.57 -51.15 21.37
C PHE A 8 -12.77 -52.60 21.83
N LYS A 9 -11.78 -53.48 21.60
CA LYS A 9 -11.85 -54.86 22.09
C LYS A 9 -11.15 -54.94 23.44
N CYS A 10 -11.89 -55.33 24.47
CA CYS A 10 -11.35 -55.45 25.83
C CYS A 10 -10.34 -56.61 25.92
N PRO A 11 -9.12 -56.40 26.47
CA PRO A 11 -8.11 -57.45 26.60
C PRO A 11 -8.49 -58.53 27.63
N GLU A 12 -9.26 -58.19 28.66
CA GLU A 12 -9.70 -59.11 29.73
C GLU A 12 -10.92 -59.97 29.31
N CYS A 13 -12.04 -59.35 28.96
CA CYS A 13 -13.28 -60.09 28.66
C CYS A 13 -13.48 -60.40 27.17
N GLY A 14 -12.59 -59.94 26.28
CA GLY A 14 -12.66 -60.19 24.83
C GLY A 14 -13.83 -59.51 24.09
N ALA A 15 -14.71 -58.81 24.80
CA ALA A 15 -15.89 -58.16 24.23
C ALA A 15 -15.53 -56.88 23.46
N HIS A 16 -16.29 -56.61 22.40
CA HIS A 16 -16.28 -55.30 21.74
C HIS A 16 -17.15 -54.34 22.53
N ILE A 17 -16.51 -53.33 23.12
CA ILE A 17 -17.11 -52.37 24.03
C ILE A 17 -16.83 -50.95 23.59
N VAL A 18 -17.66 -50.01 24.05
CA VAL A 18 -17.35 -48.58 24.03
C VAL A 18 -16.88 -48.24 25.44
N PRO A 19 -15.61 -47.86 25.64
CA PRO A 19 -15.08 -47.50 26.95
C PRO A 19 -15.87 -46.33 27.56
N VAL A 20 -16.20 -46.41 28.84
CA VAL A 20 -16.93 -45.37 29.58
C VAL A 20 -15.98 -44.68 30.54
N LEU A 21 -16.14 -43.36 30.74
CA LEU A 21 -15.36 -42.61 31.72
C LEU A 21 -15.93 -42.81 33.12
N ASN A 22 -15.10 -43.24 34.06
CA ASN A 22 -15.44 -43.25 35.49
C ASN A 22 -15.28 -41.85 36.12
N GLU A 23 -15.73 -41.69 37.36
CA GLU A 23 -15.64 -40.42 38.12
C GLU A 23 -14.20 -39.93 38.29
N ASN A 24 -13.22 -40.84 38.18
CA ASN A 24 -11.79 -40.55 38.28
C ASN A 24 -11.16 -40.10 36.95
N GLY A 25 -11.92 -40.06 35.85
CA GLY A 25 -11.42 -39.66 34.54
C GLY A 25 -10.56 -40.74 33.87
N GLU A 26 -10.91 -42.01 34.05
CA GLU A 26 -10.26 -43.15 33.42
C GLU A 26 -11.27 -43.87 32.51
N TYR A 27 -10.79 -44.39 31.37
CA TYR A 27 -11.63 -45.21 30.50
C TYR A 27 -11.70 -46.63 31.05
N VAL A 28 -12.90 -47.04 31.43
CA VAL A 28 -13.18 -48.36 31.99
C VAL A 28 -14.06 -49.19 31.06
N CYS A 29 -13.83 -50.50 31.06
CA CYS A 29 -14.73 -51.46 30.43
C CYS A 29 -16.04 -51.53 31.22
N PRO A 30 -17.22 -51.24 30.63
CA PRO A 30 -18.50 -51.32 31.34
C PRO A 30 -18.90 -52.75 31.72
N GLN A 31 -18.27 -53.76 31.12
CA GLN A 31 -18.66 -55.16 31.31
C GLN A 31 -17.82 -55.90 32.36
N CYS A 32 -16.52 -55.59 32.49
CA CYS A 32 -15.62 -56.24 33.46
C CYS A 32 -14.88 -55.28 34.40
N GLY A 33 -15.05 -53.97 34.23
CA GLY A 33 -14.47 -52.96 35.12
C GLY A 33 -12.95 -52.74 34.95
N VAL A 34 -12.30 -53.41 33.99
CA VAL A 34 -10.86 -53.18 33.74
C VAL A 34 -10.62 -51.74 33.27
N VAL A 35 -9.58 -51.11 33.82
CA VAL A 35 -9.11 -49.80 33.40
C VAL A 35 -8.29 -49.97 32.12
N LEU A 36 -8.77 -49.37 31.02
CA LEU A 36 -8.13 -49.44 29.70
C LEU A 36 -7.09 -48.32 29.52
N GLU A 37 -7.35 -47.14 30.08
CA GLU A 37 -6.46 -45.99 29.97
C GLU A 37 -6.64 -45.07 31.20
N SER A 38 -5.52 -44.81 31.90
CA SER A 38 -5.47 -44.13 33.20
C SER A 38 -4.92 -42.70 33.14
N SER A 39 -4.77 -42.12 31.95
CA SER A 39 -4.19 -40.77 31.78
C SER A 39 -4.83 -40.05 30.61
N ILE A 40 -5.93 -39.37 30.88
CA ILE A 40 -6.45 -38.38 29.94
C ILE A 40 -5.46 -37.22 29.91
N ILE A 41 -4.82 -37.02 28.76
CA ILE A 41 -4.18 -35.75 28.44
C ILE A 41 -5.33 -34.76 28.27
N ASP A 42 -5.54 -33.88 29.26
CA ASP A 42 -6.44 -32.75 29.09
C ASP A 42 -5.93 -31.92 27.89
N PRO A 43 -6.67 -31.80 26.79
CA PRO A 43 -6.27 -30.94 25.66
C PRO A 43 -6.22 -29.45 26.05
N GLY A 44 -6.52 -29.12 27.31
CA GLY A 44 -6.56 -27.78 27.82
C GLY A 44 -7.76 -27.03 27.27
N VAL A 45 -7.89 -25.78 27.71
CA VAL A 45 -9.01 -24.94 27.32
C VAL A 45 -8.99 -24.73 25.79
N PRO A 46 -10.12 -24.96 25.08
CA PRO A 46 -10.16 -24.82 23.64
C PRO A 46 -9.75 -23.41 23.18
N TRP A 47 -8.94 -23.34 22.14
CA TRP A 47 -8.32 -22.10 21.64
C TRP A 47 -9.30 -21.00 21.21
N ARG A 48 -10.59 -21.31 20.98
CA ARG A 48 -11.61 -20.29 20.63
C ARG A 48 -12.27 -19.68 21.86
N ALA A 49 -12.27 -18.35 21.95
CA ALA A 49 -13.03 -17.59 22.94
C ALA A 49 -14.29 -17.05 22.25
N TYR A 50 -15.45 -17.25 22.86
CA TYR A 50 -16.72 -16.73 22.35
C TYR A 50 -17.18 -15.48 23.11
N THR A 51 -16.53 -15.17 24.24
CA THR A 51 -16.87 -14.04 25.11
C THR A 51 -15.63 -13.28 25.52
N ARG A 52 -15.80 -11.97 25.77
CA ARG A 52 -14.72 -11.06 26.14
C ARG A 52 -14.06 -11.41 27.48
N GLU A 53 -14.82 -12.01 28.40
CA GLU A 53 -14.30 -12.50 29.68
C GLU A 53 -13.40 -13.74 29.50
N GLN A 54 -13.75 -14.65 28.60
CA GLN A 54 -12.89 -15.78 28.20
C GLN A 54 -11.60 -15.30 27.53
N GLU A 55 -11.67 -14.23 26.75
CA GLU A 55 -10.51 -13.63 26.09
C GLU A 55 -9.54 -12.98 27.10
N LEU A 56 -10.08 -12.26 28.10
CA LEU A 56 -9.31 -11.63 29.17
C LEU A 56 -8.65 -12.67 30.08
N ARG A 57 -9.38 -13.71 30.53
CA ARG A 57 -8.80 -14.79 31.36
C ARG A 57 -7.63 -15.49 30.69
N ARG A 58 -7.63 -15.58 29.35
CA ARG A 58 -6.52 -16.14 28.56
C ARG A 58 -5.36 -15.17 28.40
N ALA A 59 -5.63 -13.89 28.21
CA ALA A 59 -4.60 -12.85 28.13
C ALA A 59 -3.84 -12.70 29.45
N THR A 60 -4.50 -12.96 30.59
CA THR A 60 -3.91 -12.93 31.93
C THR A 60 -3.36 -14.26 32.41
N ALA A 61 -3.54 -15.36 31.67
CA ALA A 61 -2.85 -16.61 31.96
C ALA A 61 -1.35 -16.38 31.75
N GLU A 62 -0.69 -16.12 32.87
CA GLU A 62 0.70 -15.79 33.02
C GLU A 62 1.54 -16.73 32.15
N LYS A 63 2.37 -16.17 31.25
CA LYS A 63 3.33 -16.96 30.49
C LYS A 63 4.21 -17.69 31.48
N MET A 64 3.91 -18.97 31.70
CA MET A 64 4.70 -19.88 32.50
C MET A 64 6.16 -19.70 32.08
N LYS A 65 7.00 -19.19 32.99
CA LYS A 65 8.44 -19.09 32.74
C LYS A 65 8.93 -20.52 32.52
N ARG A 66 9.22 -20.88 31.27
CA ARG A 66 9.82 -22.17 30.92
C ARG A 66 11.07 -22.37 31.78
N GLY A 67 11.00 -23.34 32.68
CA GLY A 67 12.13 -23.81 33.49
C GLY A 67 13.05 -24.70 32.67
N SER A 68 14.35 -24.40 32.78
CA SER A 68 15.54 -25.16 32.36
C SER A 68 15.54 -25.80 30.97
N ASP A 69 15.89 -25.00 29.96
CA ASP A 69 16.45 -25.52 28.71
C ASP A 69 17.84 -26.13 29.00
N THR A 70 17.96 -27.46 28.99
CA THR A 70 19.23 -28.19 28.81
C THR A 70 19.76 -28.07 27.38
N THR A 71 19.57 -26.92 26.73
CA THR A 71 20.31 -26.58 25.52
C THR A 71 21.74 -26.19 25.92
N PRO A 72 22.77 -26.90 25.42
CA PRO A 72 24.15 -26.53 25.66
C PRO A 72 24.37 -25.05 25.33
N TYR A 73 25.13 -24.36 26.17
CA TYR A 73 25.42 -22.92 26.04
C TYR A 73 25.92 -22.56 24.62
N SER A 74 26.64 -23.47 23.97
CA SER A 74 27.11 -23.37 22.59
C SER A 74 26.00 -23.25 21.54
N VAL A 75 24.91 -24.03 21.68
CA VAL A 75 23.75 -24.00 20.78
C VAL A 75 22.97 -22.69 20.97
N ARG A 76 22.85 -22.21 22.21
CA ARG A 76 22.17 -20.93 22.52
C ARG A 76 22.90 -19.73 21.93
N GLN A 77 24.23 -19.76 21.86
CA GLN A 77 25.03 -18.69 21.27
C GLN A 77 24.92 -18.67 19.74
N GLN A 78 24.84 -19.83 19.07
CA GLN A 78 24.57 -19.92 17.63
C GLN A 78 23.14 -19.47 17.26
N PHE A 79 22.12 -19.83 18.05
CA PHE A 79 20.72 -19.42 17.78
C PHE A 79 20.41 -17.95 18.11
N LYS A 80 21.12 -17.32 19.07
CA LYS A 80 21.00 -15.87 19.30
C LYS A 80 21.38 -15.05 18.08
N ILE A 81 22.37 -15.48 17.28
CA ILE A 81 22.83 -14.74 16.10
C ILE A 81 21.79 -14.82 14.97
N GLY A 82 21.15 -15.98 14.77
CA GLY A 82 20.09 -16.17 13.77
C GLY A 82 18.82 -15.39 14.08
N ILE A 83 18.34 -15.47 15.33
CA ILE A 83 17.12 -14.76 15.77
C ILE A 83 17.33 -13.24 15.76
N SER A 84 18.52 -12.76 16.12
CA SER A 84 18.85 -11.33 16.10
C SER A 84 18.91 -10.77 14.67
N ARG A 85 19.42 -11.53 13.69
CA ARG A 85 19.45 -11.12 12.28
C ARG A 85 18.05 -11.05 11.66
N VAL A 86 17.18 -12.00 11.98
CA VAL A 86 15.78 -11.98 11.51
C VAL A 86 15.04 -10.78 12.11
N ARG A 87 15.15 -10.55 13.43
CA ARG A 87 14.57 -9.37 14.10
C ARG A 87 15.13 -8.04 13.58
N ALA A 88 16.42 -7.96 13.26
CA ALA A 88 17.02 -6.76 12.67
C ALA A 88 16.49 -6.47 11.25
N SER A 89 16.26 -7.52 10.45
CA SER A 89 15.66 -7.41 9.11
C SER A 89 14.19 -6.97 9.17
N GLU A 90 13.42 -7.46 10.13
CA GLU A 90 12.03 -7.05 10.37
C GLU A 90 11.94 -5.62 10.94
N ALA A 91 12.75 -5.29 11.95
CA ALA A 91 12.79 -3.95 12.54
C ALA A 91 13.18 -2.87 11.51
N SER A 92 14.04 -3.22 10.54
CA SER A 92 14.36 -2.33 9.42
C SER A 92 13.18 -2.13 8.45
N LEU A 93 12.33 -3.15 8.25
CA LEU A 93 11.13 -3.06 7.41
C LEU A 93 10.15 -2.05 7.99
N ASP A 94 9.87 -2.16 9.29
CA ASP A 94 8.91 -1.31 9.99
C ASP A 94 9.37 0.15 10.01
N ARG A 95 10.68 0.38 10.10
CA ARG A 95 11.23 1.73 9.94
C ARG A 95 10.93 2.30 8.55
N TYR A 96 11.14 1.52 7.49
CA TYR A 96 10.89 1.99 6.12
C TYR A 96 9.41 2.19 5.82
N LEU A 97 8.53 1.31 6.33
CA LEU A 97 7.10 1.48 6.16
C LEU A 97 6.57 2.71 6.89
N ARG A 98 7.04 2.98 8.12
CA ARG A 98 6.69 4.21 8.84
C ARG A 98 7.11 5.47 8.07
N GLU A 99 8.28 5.45 7.45
CA GLU A 99 8.74 6.57 6.60
C GLU A 99 7.86 6.73 5.35
N LEU A 100 7.51 5.62 4.68
CA LEU A 100 6.60 5.62 3.54
C LEU A 100 5.22 6.17 3.92
N GLU A 101 4.65 5.70 5.03
CA GLU A 101 3.37 6.17 5.56
C GLU A 101 3.43 7.65 5.94
N ASN A 102 4.54 8.10 6.52
CA ASN A 102 4.76 9.52 6.84
C ASN A 102 4.72 10.38 5.57
N VAL A 103 5.41 9.97 4.52
CA VAL A 103 5.41 10.65 3.21
C VAL A 103 4.00 10.66 2.60
N CYS A 104 3.30 9.51 2.59
CA CYS A 104 1.93 9.43 2.09
C CYS A 104 0.98 10.36 2.85
N ARG A 105 1.16 10.48 4.18
CA ARG A 105 0.36 11.37 5.03
C ARG A 105 0.61 12.84 4.71
N ILE A 106 1.86 13.25 4.54
CA ILE A 106 2.22 14.64 4.16
C ILE A 106 1.61 14.98 2.80
N LEU A 107 1.71 14.05 1.84
CA LEU A 107 1.15 14.20 0.50
C LEU A 107 -0.36 13.92 0.43
N ARG A 108 -1.05 13.67 1.57
CA ARG A 108 -2.49 13.39 1.66
C ARG A 108 -2.99 12.28 0.71
N ILE A 109 -2.16 11.26 0.51
CA ILE A 109 -2.46 10.16 -0.39
C ILE A 109 -3.55 9.25 0.23
N PRO A 110 -4.61 8.90 -0.53
CA PRO A 110 -5.64 7.97 -0.08
C PRO A 110 -5.12 6.58 0.30
N SER A 111 -5.85 5.87 1.16
CA SER A 111 -5.46 4.53 1.66
C SER A 111 -5.23 3.52 0.54
N TYR A 112 -6.10 3.45 -0.47
CA TYR A 112 -5.97 2.50 -1.57
C TYR A 112 -4.65 2.65 -2.35
N ILE A 113 -4.20 3.89 -2.61
CA ILE A 113 -2.91 4.15 -3.28
C ILE A 113 -1.74 3.84 -2.34
N LYS A 114 -1.89 4.17 -1.05
CA LYS A 114 -0.88 3.87 -0.03
C LYS A 114 -0.64 2.36 0.08
N ASP A 115 -1.70 1.56 0.08
CA ASP A 115 -1.62 0.11 0.21
C ASP A 115 -0.89 -0.52 -0.98
N ASP A 116 -1.11 0.00 -2.19
CA ASP A 116 -0.35 -0.37 -3.38
C ASP A 116 1.13 0.03 -3.29
N ALA A 117 1.43 1.25 -2.83
CA ALA A 117 2.81 1.68 -2.61
C ALA A 117 3.54 0.78 -1.61
N VAL A 118 2.87 0.40 -0.52
CA VAL A 118 3.38 -0.56 0.48
C VAL A 118 3.60 -1.93 -0.16
N SER A 119 2.66 -2.41 -0.98
CA SER A 119 2.78 -3.68 -1.71
C SER A 119 4.00 -3.68 -2.64
N PHE A 120 4.20 -2.64 -3.45
CA PHE A 120 5.36 -2.52 -4.33
C PHE A 120 6.68 -2.47 -3.56
N PHE A 121 6.70 -1.74 -2.44
CA PHE A 121 7.90 -1.66 -1.60
C PHE A 121 8.25 -3.02 -0.96
N LYS A 122 7.25 -3.74 -0.45
CA LYS A 122 7.43 -5.10 0.09
C LYS A 122 7.96 -6.05 -0.99
N LYS A 123 7.37 -6.04 -2.19
CA LYS A 123 7.84 -6.82 -3.35
C LYS A 123 9.28 -6.47 -3.77
N ALA A 124 9.66 -5.19 -3.70
CA ALA A 124 11.03 -4.76 -3.99
C ALA A 124 12.03 -5.28 -2.95
N LYS A 125 11.63 -5.31 -1.67
CA LYS A 125 12.46 -5.84 -0.58
C LYS A 125 12.62 -7.36 -0.67
N THR A 126 11.56 -8.13 -0.96
CA THR A 126 11.66 -9.59 -1.12
C THR A 126 12.55 -9.99 -2.29
N LYS A 127 12.54 -9.22 -3.38
CA LYS A 127 13.47 -9.37 -4.52
C LYS A 127 14.89 -8.87 -4.24
N GLY A 128 15.19 -8.34 -3.05
CA GLY A 128 16.52 -7.92 -2.64
C GLY A 128 17.04 -6.64 -3.33
N LEU A 129 16.19 -5.85 -3.98
CA LEU A 129 16.61 -4.70 -4.79
C LEU A 129 17.19 -3.53 -4.00
N LEU A 130 16.93 -3.50 -2.68
CA LEU A 130 17.34 -2.44 -1.77
C LEU A 130 18.80 -2.57 -1.30
N ARG A 131 19.44 -3.74 -1.46
CA ARG A 131 20.79 -3.98 -0.96
C ARG A 131 21.80 -3.02 -1.59
N GLY A 132 22.55 -2.30 -0.76
CA GLY A 132 23.58 -1.33 -1.19
C GLY A 132 23.05 -0.05 -1.83
N ARG A 133 21.73 0.20 -1.75
CA ARG A 133 21.09 1.39 -2.33
C ARG A 133 20.35 2.18 -1.27
N ASN A 134 20.14 3.47 -1.54
CA ASN A 134 19.34 4.32 -0.67
C ASN A 134 17.87 3.89 -0.71
N TYR A 135 17.33 3.43 0.42
CA TYR A 135 15.94 2.98 0.57
C TYR A 135 14.93 4.10 0.27
N LYS A 136 15.28 5.37 0.50
CA LYS A 136 14.40 6.52 0.18
C LYS A 136 14.04 6.58 -1.30
N ARG A 137 14.96 6.17 -2.20
CA ARG A 137 14.68 6.07 -3.65
C ARG A 137 13.57 5.07 -3.94
N PHE A 138 13.55 3.96 -3.22
CA PHE A 138 12.53 2.93 -3.37
C PHE A 138 11.19 3.35 -2.79
N ILE A 139 11.19 4.10 -1.67
CA ILE A 139 9.97 4.71 -1.13
C ILE A 139 9.38 5.68 -2.16
N ALA A 140 10.19 6.63 -2.66
CA ALA A 140 9.77 7.58 -3.68
C ALA A 140 9.23 6.90 -4.93
N ALA A 141 9.98 5.92 -5.46
CA ALA A 141 9.58 5.20 -6.66
C ALA A 141 8.31 4.37 -6.45
N ALA A 142 8.13 3.72 -5.30
CA ALA A 142 6.92 2.96 -5.00
C ALA A 142 5.68 3.85 -4.95
N ILE A 143 5.78 5.01 -4.28
CA ILE A 143 4.69 6.00 -4.23
C ILE A 143 4.39 6.55 -5.62
N TYR A 144 5.41 6.98 -6.35
CA TYR A 144 5.24 7.49 -7.71
C TYR A 144 4.62 6.44 -8.64
N SER A 145 5.00 5.17 -8.50
CA SER A 145 4.43 4.06 -9.28
C SER A 145 2.96 3.82 -8.94
N ALA A 146 2.62 3.80 -7.65
CA ALA A 146 1.24 3.61 -7.20
C ALA A 146 0.33 4.74 -7.70
N VAL A 147 0.76 6.00 -7.54
CA VAL A 147 0.02 7.16 -8.06
C VAL A 147 -0.13 7.07 -9.57
N LYS A 148 0.89 6.61 -10.29
CA LYS A 148 0.83 6.50 -11.74
C LYS A 148 -0.13 5.41 -12.25
N LEU A 149 -0.40 4.38 -11.45
CA LEU A 149 -1.44 3.39 -11.75
C LEU A 149 -2.84 3.98 -11.58
N HIS A 150 -3.02 4.88 -10.63
CA HIS A 150 -4.30 5.51 -10.31
C HIS A 150 -4.41 6.89 -10.97
N SER A 151 -5.06 6.98 -12.12
CA SER A 151 -5.25 8.26 -12.84
C SER A 151 -6.03 9.34 -12.06
N SER A 152 -6.63 8.99 -10.93
CA SER A 152 -7.42 9.90 -10.08
C SER A 152 -6.57 10.84 -9.21
N TYR A 153 -5.31 10.51 -8.97
CA TYR A 153 -4.44 11.27 -8.07
C TYR A 153 -3.17 11.73 -8.77
N PHE A 154 -2.67 12.89 -8.38
CA PHE A 154 -1.46 13.47 -8.95
C PHE A 154 -0.45 13.82 -7.86
N VAL A 155 0.81 13.46 -8.10
CA VAL A 155 1.95 13.85 -7.27
C VAL A 155 3.03 14.39 -8.19
N ASP A 156 3.50 15.62 -7.94
CA ASP A 156 4.63 16.15 -8.69
C ASP A 156 5.94 15.46 -8.26
N ILE A 157 6.75 15.11 -9.24
CA ILE A 157 8.03 14.42 -8.99
C ILE A 157 9.00 15.35 -8.26
N ASN A 158 8.91 16.67 -8.50
CA ASN A 158 9.74 17.65 -7.82
C ASN A 158 9.37 17.76 -6.34
N GLU A 159 8.07 17.88 -6.04
CA GLU A 159 7.54 17.90 -4.66
C GLU A 159 7.96 16.64 -3.87
N LEU A 160 7.86 15.46 -4.51
CA LEU A 160 8.32 14.21 -3.92
C LEU A 160 9.85 14.17 -3.71
N GLY A 161 10.60 14.77 -4.64
CA GLY A 161 12.06 14.90 -4.56
C GLY A 161 12.50 15.82 -3.43
N GLU A 162 11.86 16.97 -3.27
CA GLU A 162 12.11 17.93 -2.19
C GLU A 162 11.86 17.29 -0.82
N LEU A 163 10.71 16.62 -0.67
CA LEU A 163 10.32 15.97 0.58
C LEU A 163 11.33 14.91 1.06
N LEU A 164 11.92 14.16 0.12
CA LEU A 164 12.88 13.10 0.42
C LEU A 164 14.34 13.54 0.30
N SER A 165 14.58 14.81 -0.04
CA SER A 165 15.90 15.39 -0.32
C SER A 165 16.66 14.61 -1.40
N MET A 166 16.00 14.36 -2.53
CA MET A 166 16.49 13.52 -3.61
C MET A 166 16.33 14.17 -4.98
N ASN A 167 17.25 13.87 -5.90
CA ASN A 167 17.12 14.32 -7.29
C ASN A 167 15.95 13.60 -7.99
N PRO A 168 15.04 14.33 -8.68
CA PRO A 168 13.93 13.76 -9.46
C PRO A 168 14.36 12.67 -10.46
N LYS A 169 15.56 12.81 -11.03
CA LYS A 169 16.14 11.85 -11.97
C LYS A 169 16.37 10.48 -11.35
N ASP A 170 16.74 10.40 -10.07
CA ASP A 170 16.99 9.14 -9.38
C ASP A 170 15.68 8.40 -9.08
N ILE A 171 14.61 9.13 -8.79
CA ILE A 171 13.25 8.58 -8.62
C ILE A 171 12.80 7.94 -9.94
N LEU A 172 13.00 8.64 -11.07
CA LEU A 172 12.63 8.11 -12.38
C LEU A 172 13.46 6.88 -12.79
N LYS A 173 14.77 6.87 -12.48
CA LYS A 173 15.63 5.69 -12.70
C LYS A 173 15.18 4.48 -11.90
N THR A 174 14.83 4.69 -10.63
CA THR A 174 14.37 3.60 -9.76
C THR A 174 12.96 3.13 -10.11
N HIS A 175 12.06 4.02 -10.53
CA HIS A 175 10.77 3.63 -11.11
C HIS A 175 10.95 2.74 -12.34
N LYS A 176 11.83 3.10 -13.28
CA LYS A 176 12.14 2.25 -14.45
C LYS A 176 12.65 0.88 -14.02
N LEU A 177 13.56 0.83 -13.05
CA LEU A 177 14.07 -0.43 -12.50
C LEU A 177 12.94 -1.31 -11.91
N LEU A 178 11.97 -0.73 -11.19
CA LEU A 178 10.84 -1.49 -10.63
C LEU A 178 9.96 -2.11 -11.73
N ILE A 179 9.80 -1.42 -12.85
CA ILE A 179 9.10 -1.92 -14.03
C ILE A 179 9.91 -3.06 -14.68
N GLU A 180 11.20 -2.83 -14.95
CA GLU A 180 12.10 -3.83 -15.55
C GLU A 180 12.18 -5.11 -14.73
N LYS A 181 12.07 -5.01 -13.40
CA LYS A 181 12.08 -6.16 -12.49
C LYS A 181 10.71 -6.81 -12.29
N GLY A 182 9.68 -6.38 -13.03
CA GLY A 182 8.34 -6.96 -12.97
C GLY A 182 7.75 -6.88 -11.56
N ILE A 183 7.97 -5.78 -10.84
CA ILE A 183 7.28 -5.52 -9.56
C ILE A 183 5.95 -4.84 -9.82
N ILE A 184 5.93 -4.00 -10.85
CA ILE A 184 4.78 -3.27 -11.32
C ILE A 184 4.37 -3.93 -12.62
N GLU A 185 3.32 -4.72 -12.56
CA GLU A 185 2.69 -5.32 -13.74
C GLU A 185 1.63 -4.34 -14.26
N GLY A 186 1.60 -4.09 -15.57
CA GLY A 186 0.54 -3.27 -16.17
C GLY A 186 0.83 -1.77 -16.31
N SER A 187 1.96 -1.25 -15.81
CA SER A 187 2.39 0.11 -16.18
C SER A 187 2.99 0.11 -17.59
N LYS A 188 2.16 -0.13 -18.62
CA LYS A 188 2.52 0.33 -19.96
C LYS A 188 2.85 1.81 -19.83
N LYS A 189 3.88 2.24 -20.55
CA LYS A 189 4.45 3.60 -20.53
C LYS A 189 3.45 4.60 -21.12
N GLU A 190 2.26 4.71 -20.54
CA GLU A 190 1.24 5.62 -21.00
C GLU A 190 1.76 7.05 -20.76
N PRO A 191 1.68 7.90 -21.79
CA PRO A 191 2.04 9.29 -21.65
C PRO A 191 1.12 9.93 -20.62
N SER A 192 1.68 10.81 -19.80
CA SER A 192 0.88 11.57 -18.84
C SER A 192 -0.14 12.41 -19.61
N LYS A 193 -1.43 12.24 -19.33
CA LYS A 193 -2.48 13.05 -19.95
C LYS A 193 -2.55 14.43 -19.31
N PRO A 194 -2.96 15.48 -20.05
CA PRO A 194 -3.18 16.82 -19.49
C PRO A 194 -4.26 16.81 -18.39
N SER A 195 -5.30 15.99 -18.52
CA SER A 195 -6.42 15.89 -17.57
C SER A 195 -5.96 15.56 -16.14
N ASN A 196 -4.91 14.75 -15.98
CA ASN A 196 -4.39 14.39 -14.66
C ASN A 196 -3.83 15.59 -13.86
N TYR A 197 -3.42 16.67 -14.53
CA TYR A 197 -2.85 17.85 -13.87
C TYR A 197 -3.92 18.86 -13.44
N VAL A 198 -5.12 18.80 -14.02
CA VAL A 198 -6.17 19.80 -13.81
C VAL A 198 -6.60 19.88 -12.35
N THR A 199 -6.92 18.72 -11.75
CA THR A 199 -7.36 18.64 -10.35
C THR A 199 -6.35 19.27 -9.40
N PHE A 200 -5.07 18.95 -9.59
CA PHE A 200 -3.98 19.50 -8.78
C PHE A 200 -3.86 21.02 -8.91
N ILE A 201 -3.93 21.56 -10.14
CA ILE A 201 -3.80 23.00 -10.37
C ILE A 201 -4.99 23.74 -9.73
N ILE A 202 -6.20 23.22 -9.88
CA ILE A 202 -7.41 23.80 -9.29
C ILE A 202 -7.36 23.78 -7.76
N ASP A 203 -6.96 22.66 -7.17
CA ASP A 203 -6.83 22.53 -5.73
C ASP A 203 -5.78 23.51 -5.15
N LYS A 204 -4.63 23.67 -5.82
CA LYS A 204 -3.61 24.65 -5.41
C LYS A 204 -4.05 26.11 -5.61
N LEU A 205 -4.86 26.39 -6.64
CA LEU A 205 -5.43 27.73 -6.83
C LEU A 205 -6.59 28.00 -5.86
N GLY A 206 -7.20 26.97 -5.27
CA GLY A 206 -8.41 27.12 -4.46
C GLY A 206 -9.63 27.48 -5.31
N LEU A 207 -9.75 26.88 -6.51
CA LEU A 207 -10.93 27.03 -7.37
C LEU A 207 -11.98 25.94 -7.04
N THR A 208 -13.20 26.10 -7.56
CA THR A 208 -14.32 25.18 -7.33
C THR A 208 -14.07 23.81 -7.97
N LYS A 209 -14.42 22.71 -7.28
CA LYS A 209 -14.28 21.34 -7.79
C LYS A 209 -15.10 21.07 -9.06
N GLU A 210 -16.20 21.78 -9.25
CA GLU A 210 -17.02 21.74 -10.47
C GLU A 210 -16.21 22.07 -11.73
N LEU A 211 -15.31 23.06 -11.60
CA LEU A 211 -14.40 23.46 -12.68
C LEU A 211 -13.47 22.31 -13.08
N SER A 212 -13.00 21.50 -12.12
CA SER A 212 -12.15 20.34 -12.40
C SER A 212 -12.89 19.32 -13.26
N SER A 213 -14.15 19.03 -12.93
CA SER A 213 -14.96 18.07 -13.70
C SER A 213 -15.19 18.54 -15.13
N VAL A 214 -15.60 19.81 -15.30
CA VAL A 214 -15.83 20.40 -16.63
C VAL A 214 -14.55 20.39 -17.46
N LEU A 215 -13.42 20.82 -16.90
CA LEU A 215 -12.15 20.86 -17.63
C LEU A 215 -11.62 19.47 -18.00
N ILE A 216 -11.77 18.49 -17.11
CA ILE A 216 -11.39 17.10 -17.41
C ILE A 216 -12.24 16.56 -18.55
N HIS A 217 -13.54 16.84 -18.55
CA HIS A 217 -14.43 16.44 -19.64
C HIS A 217 -14.03 17.10 -20.97
N ILE A 218 -13.73 18.40 -20.97
CA ILE A 218 -13.29 19.13 -22.16
C ILE A 218 -11.97 18.57 -22.71
N LEU A 219 -10.99 18.30 -21.84
CA LEU A 219 -9.71 17.73 -22.28
C LEU A 219 -9.85 16.29 -22.80
N ASN A 220 -10.66 15.46 -22.13
CA ASN A 220 -10.91 14.09 -22.59
C ASN A 220 -11.71 14.07 -23.91
N PHE A 221 -12.66 15.00 -24.07
CA PHE A 221 -13.40 15.18 -25.32
C PHE A 221 -12.44 15.62 -26.45
N ALA A 222 -11.55 16.58 -26.17
CA ALA A 222 -10.53 17.02 -27.11
C ALA A 222 -9.54 15.90 -27.50
N ASP A 223 -9.21 15.00 -26.58
CA ASP A 223 -8.43 13.80 -26.86
C ASP A 223 -9.21 12.80 -27.74
N SER A 224 -10.53 12.62 -27.51
CA SER A 224 -11.38 11.65 -28.22
C SER A 224 -11.63 12.01 -29.69
N ILE A 225 -11.65 13.30 -30.03
CA ILE A 225 -11.81 13.77 -31.41
C ILE A 225 -10.58 13.45 -32.26
N GLY A 226 -9.49 12.97 -31.67
CA GLY A 226 -8.30 12.47 -32.38
C GLY A 226 -7.50 13.54 -33.12
N HIS A 227 -7.92 14.81 -33.05
CA HIS A 227 -7.45 15.89 -33.91
C HIS A 227 -6.79 17.06 -33.19
N CYS A 228 -6.29 16.87 -31.98
CA CYS A 228 -5.50 17.93 -31.34
C CYS A 228 -4.05 17.92 -31.85
N VAL A 229 -3.86 18.38 -33.09
CA VAL A 229 -2.58 18.96 -33.59
C VAL A 229 -2.04 19.99 -32.58
N TYR A 230 -2.95 20.58 -31.80
CA TYR A 230 -2.65 21.45 -30.66
C TYR A 230 -1.79 20.81 -29.55
N PHE A 231 -1.99 19.52 -29.21
CA PHE A 231 -1.26 18.84 -28.13
C PHE A 231 0.08 18.24 -28.59
N GLN A 232 0.28 18.06 -29.89
CA GLN A 232 1.47 17.41 -30.43
C GLN A 232 2.73 18.26 -30.17
N GLY A 233 3.75 17.65 -29.57
CA GLY A 233 5.03 18.29 -29.24
C GLY A 233 5.01 19.24 -28.03
N LYS A 234 3.84 19.54 -27.46
CA LYS A 234 3.71 20.35 -26.23
C LYS A 234 3.70 19.45 -24.99
N ARG A 235 4.23 19.96 -23.86
CA ARG A 235 4.24 19.22 -22.59
C ARG A 235 2.81 19.18 -22.01
N PRO A 236 2.30 18.00 -21.58
CA PRO A 236 0.96 17.87 -20.99
C PRO A 236 0.70 18.82 -19.81
N LYS A 237 1.72 19.02 -18.97
CA LYS A 237 1.71 20.00 -17.86
C LYS A 237 1.35 21.41 -18.32
N SER A 238 1.97 21.87 -19.41
CA SER A 238 1.80 23.23 -19.92
C SER A 238 0.44 23.44 -20.56
N ILE A 239 -0.10 22.41 -21.21
CA ILE A 239 -1.44 22.40 -21.76
C ILE A 239 -2.46 22.55 -20.62
N ALA A 240 -2.38 21.69 -19.61
CA ALA A 240 -3.30 21.73 -18.48
C ALA A 240 -3.29 23.10 -17.77
N ALA A 241 -2.11 23.67 -17.55
CA ALA A 241 -1.95 25.01 -16.96
C ALA A 241 -2.63 26.10 -17.82
N ALA A 242 -2.44 26.06 -19.14
CA ALA A 242 -3.04 27.03 -20.05
C ALA A 242 -4.57 26.88 -20.12
N THR A 243 -5.07 25.64 -20.15
CA THR A 243 -6.51 25.36 -20.10
C THR A 243 -7.13 25.89 -18.81
N VAL A 244 -6.53 25.61 -17.65
CA VAL A 244 -7.05 26.13 -16.36
C VAL A 244 -7.05 27.65 -16.34
N TYR A 245 -5.99 28.30 -16.84
CA TYR A 245 -5.92 29.77 -16.91
C TYR A 245 -7.00 30.36 -17.82
N ILE A 246 -7.22 29.80 -19.01
CA ILE A 246 -8.23 30.30 -19.95
C ILE A 246 -9.63 30.22 -19.32
N PHE A 247 -9.98 29.06 -18.76
CA PHE A 247 -11.29 28.88 -18.16
C PHE A 247 -11.46 29.64 -16.85
N SER A 248 -10.38 29.89 -16.09
CA SER A 248 -10.46 30.78 -14.93
C SER A 248 -10.79 32.21 -15.36
N VAL A 249 -10.21 32.69 -16.46
CA VAL A 249 -10.54 34.01 -17.03
C VAL A 249 -11.99 34.05 -17.54
N LEU A 250 -12.42 33.05 -18.31
CA LEU A 250 -13.79 32.97 -18.85
C LEU A 250 -14.87 32.96 -17.76
N LEU A 251 -14.60 32.29 -16.64
CA LEU A 251 -15.54 32.19 -15.52
C LEU A 251 -15.35 33.33 -14.48
N SER A 252 -14.63 34.39 -14.84
CA SER A 252 -14.35 35.55 -13.97
C SER A 252 -13.58 35.23 -12.67
N TYR A 253 -12.98 34.05 -12.56
CA TYR A 253 -12.01 33.74 -11.51
C TYR A 253 -10.65 34.34 -11.86
N LYS A 254 -10.46 35.62 -11.56
CA LYS A 254 -9.21 36.36 -11.87
C LYS A 254 -8.00 35.67 -11.22
N ARG A 255 -7.09 35.13 -12.05
CA ARG A 255 -5.81 34.55 -11.63
C ARG A 255 -4.69 35.10 -12.52
N SER A 256 -3.54 35.37 -11.93
CA SER A 256 -2.40 35.85 -12.72
C SER A 256 -1.72 34.68 -13.45
N GLN A 257 -1.15 34.96 -14.62
CA GLN A 257 -0.36 33.95 -15.37
C GLN A 257 0.84 33.47 -14.55
N SER A 258 1.43 34.33 -13.73
CA SER A 258 2.54 33.99 -12.83
C SER A 258 2.14 32.97 -11.76
N ASP A 259 0.95 33.09 -11.18
CA ASP A 259 0.49 32.18 -10.13
C ASP A 259 0.25 30.78 -10.68
N VAL A 260 -0.36 30.68 -11.86
CA VAL A 260 -0.59 29.38 -12.51
C VAL A 260 0.73 28.75 -12.95
N ALA A 261 1.66 29.57 -13.46
CA ALA A 261 2.96 29.10 -13.92
C ALA A 261 3.85 28.60 -12.78
N SER A 262 3.81 29.23 -11.60
CA SER A 262 4.59 28.81 -10.43
C SER A 262 4.15 27.45 -9.91
N ILE A 263 2.84 27.16 -9.88
CA ILE A 263 2.29 25.88 -9.41
C ILE A 263 2.83 24.69 -10.21
N VAL A 264 3.00 24.86 -11.52
CA VAL A 264 3.39 23.79 -12.45
C VAL A 264 4.89 23.82 -12.76
N ASN A 265 5.64 24.76 -12.19
CA ASN A 265 7.07 24.96 -12.45
C ASN A 265 7.38 25.20 -13.95
N ILE A 266 6.63 26.11 -14.58
CA ILE A 266 6.80 26.53 -15.98
C ILE A 266 7.09 28.04 -15.99
N SER A 267 7.80 28.54 -17.02
CA SER A 267 8.00 29.97 -17.18
C SER A 267 6.72 30.67 -17.67
N SER A 268 6.38 31.82 -17.08
CA SER A 268 5.20 32.62 -17.45
C SER A 268 5.11 32.93 -18.95
N PRO A 269 6.22 33.24 -19.68
CA PRO A 269 6.16 33.44 -21.14
C PRO A 269 5.73 32.18 -21.90
N THR A 270 6.10 30.99 -21.43
CA THR A 270 5.68 29.72 -22.04
C THR A 270 4.18 29.52 -21.87
N LEU A 271 3.66 29.79 -20.67
CA LEU A 271 2.23 29.74 -20.41
C LEU A 271 1.46 30.71 -21.30
N ARG A 272 1.93 31.95 -21.41
CA ARG A 272 1.34 32.99 -22.27
C ARG A 272 1.28 32.57 -23.73
N ARG A 273 2.38 32.04 -24.28
CA ARG A 273 2.42 31.55 -25.66
C ARG A 273 1.37 30.46 -25.89
N ILE A 274 1.30 29.50 -24.99
CA ILE A 274 0.38 28.36 -25.10
C ILE A 274 -1.07 28.79 -24.93
N ALA A 275 -1.35 29.72 -24.01
CA ALA A 275 -2.67 30.28 -23.77
C ALA A 275 -3.16 31.16 -24.93
N ALA A 276 -2.28 31.87 -25.62
CA ALA A 276 -2.64 32.63 -26.82
C ALA A 276 -2.90 31.72 -28.05
N ASP A 277 -2.28 30.53 -28.09
CA ASP A 277 -2.45 29.57 -29.18
C ASP A 277 -3.78 28.79 -29.13
N ILE A 278 -4.33 28.55 -27.92
CA ILE A 278 -5.54 27.72 -27.73
C ILE A 278 -6.76 28.32 -28.43
N PRO A 279 -7.14 29.59 -28.15
CA PRO A 279 -8.41 30.13 -28.65
C PRO A 279 -8.39 30.30 -30.16
N LYS A 280 -7.24 30.69 -30.74
CA LYS A 280 -7.03 30.83 -32.19
C LYS A 280 -7.28 29.55 -32.97
N LYS A 281 -7.15 28.39 -32.32
CA LYS A 281 -7.33 27.08 -32.95
C LYS A 281 -8.69 26.45 -32.64
N LEU A 282 -9.44 27.04 -31.71
CA LEU A 282 -10.78 26.59 -31.31
C LEU A 282 -11.87 27.55 -31.82
N ASP A 283 -11.52 28.59 -32.58
CA ASP A 283 -12.40 29.68 -32.99
C ASP A 283 -13.19 30.32 -31.82
N ILE A 284 -12.58 30.34 -30.63
CA ILE A 284 -13.17 30.97 -29.45
C ILE A 284 -12.64 32.40 -29.38
N ILE A 285 -13.54 33.38 -29.52
CA ILE A 285 -13.24 34.78 -29.23
C ILE A 285 -13.31 34.96 -27.72
N ILE A 286 -12.15 35.20 -27.10
CA ILE A 286 -12.07 35.56 -25.68
C ILE A 286 -11.85 37.06 -25.62
N GLU A 287 -12.87 37.81 -25.22
CA GLU A 287 -12.69 39.21 -24.82
C GLU A 287 -11.99 39.22 -23.45
N ILE A 288 -10.76 39.74 -23.42
CA ILE A 288 -9.90 39.87 -22.23
C ILE A 288 -9.94 41.32 -21.75
#